data_AF-A0A5R1YVG2-F1
#
_entry.id   AF-A0A5R1YVG2-F1
#
_cell.length_a   1.000
_cell.length_b   1.000
_cell.length_c   1.000
_cell.angle_alpha   90.00
_cell.angle_beta   90.00
_cell.angle_gamma   90.00
#
_symmetry.space_group_name_H-M   'P 1'
#
loop_
_entity.id
_entity.type
_entity.pdbx_description
1 polymer ?
#
loop_
_entity_poly.entity_id
_entity_poly.type
_entity_poly.pdbx_seq_one_letter_code
_entity_poly.pdbx_strand_id
1 'polypeptide(L)' 'MPFHIGSGCLPATISNRRIYRIAWSDTPPEMSSWEKMKEFFCSTHQTEALECIWTICHPPAGTTREDVVSRFELLRTLAY' A
#
# COMPACT_ATOMS: atom_id res chain seq x y z
N MET A 1 10.52 -21.19 -13.28
CA MET A 1 9.15 -20.87 -13.78
C MET A 1 8.75 -19.49 -13.29
N PRO A 2 8.00 -18.66 -14.05
CA PRO A 2 7.56 -17.35 -13.56
C PRO A 2 6.66 -17.51 -12.33
N PHE A 3 6.75 -16.58 -11.39
CA PHE A 3 5.88 -16.55 -10.21
C PHE A 3 4.67 -15.67 -10.50
N HIS A 4 3.46 -16.23 -10.36
CA HIS A 4 2.21 -15.53 -10.65
C HIS A 4 1.54 -15.12 -9.34
N ILE A 5 1.12 -13.86 -9.24
CA ILE A 5 0.44 -13.28 -8.07
C ILE A 5 -0.94 -12.79 -8.49
N GLY A 6 -1.95 -13.20 -7.71
CA GLY A 6 -3.34 -12.83 -7.92
C GLY A 6 -4.11 -13.83 -8.79
N SER A 7 -5.43 -13.80 -8.66
CA SER A 7 -6.41 -14.57 -9.43
C SER A 7 -7.42 -13.56 -10.00
N GLY A 8 -7.55 -13.44 -11.33
CA GLY A 8 -8.47 -12.48 -11.96
C GLY A 8 -7.95 -11.82 -13.25
N CYS A 9 -8.48 -10.64 -13.59
CA CYS A 9 -8.27 -9.98 -14.89
C CYS A 9 -6.90 -9.32 -15.09
N LEU A 10 -6.12 -9.11 -14.02
CA LEU A 10 -4.78 -8.52 -14.07
C LEU A 10 -3.80 -9.24 -13.13
N PRO A 11 -3.46 -10.51 -13.39
CA PRO A 11 -2.48 -11.22 -12.58
C PRO A 11 -1.09 -10.62 -12.81
N ALA A 12 -0.38 -10.33 -11.72
CA ALA A 12 1.00 -9.88 -11.80
C ALA A 12 1.91 -11.09 -12.04
N THR A 13 2.81 -11.00 -13.02
CA THR A 13 3.79 -12.06 -13.28
C THR A 13 5.19 -11.55 -12.98
N ILE A 14 5.89 -12.25 -12.09
CA ILE A 14 7.30 -11.99 -11.75
C ILE A 14 8.16 -13.01 -12.48
N SER A 15 8.95 -12.54 -13.44
CA SER A 15 9.87 -13.39 -14.21
C SER A 15 11.06 -13.86 -13.37
N ASN A 16 11.64 -15.02 -13.71
CA ASN A 16 12.87 -15.52 -13.05
C ASN A 16 14.00 -14.50 -13.13
N ARG A 17 14.16 -13.81 -14.27
CA ARG A 17 15.14 -12.74 -14.42
C ARG A 17 14.97 -11.63 -13.37
N ARG A 18 13.72 -11.27 -13.04
CA ARG A 18 13.44 -10.26 -12.01
C ARG A 18 13.73 -10.80 -10.61
N ILE A 19 13.42 -12.07 -10.34
CA ILE A 19 13.76 -12.74 -9.07
C ILE A 19 15.28 -12.77 -8.88
N TYR A 20 16.04 -13.22 -9.89
CA TYR A 20 17.50 -13.21 -9.83
C TYR A 20 18.05 -11.80 -9.61
N ARG A 21 17.52 -10.79 -10.31
CA ARG A 21 17.97 -9.41 -10.09
C ARG A 21 17.71 -8.91 -8.67
N ILE A 22 16.59 -9.31 -8.05
CA ILE A 22 16.31 -8.97 -6.65
C ILE A 22 17.29 -9.70 -5.71
N ALA A 23 17.51 -10.99 -5.92
CA ALA A 23 18.39 -11.80 -5.08
C ALA A 23 19.86 -11.38 -5.14
N TRP A 24 20.31 -10.83 -6.27
CA TRP A 24 21.69 -10.38 -6.51
C TRP A 24 21.86 -8.86 -6.42
N SER A 25 20.80 -8.13 -6.04
CA SER A 25 20.85 -6.69 -5.87
C SER A 25 21.35 -6.36 -4.46
N ASP A 26 22.44 -5.60 -4.38
CA ASP A 26 22.90 -4.99 -3.13
C ASP A 26 22.01 -3.80 -2.69
N THR A 27 21.07 -3.38 -3.55
CA THR A 27 20.09 -2.34 -3.19
C THR A 27 19.08 -2.94 -2.20
N PRO A 28 18.91 -2.33 -1.02
CA PRO A 28 17.89 -2.77 -0.06
C PRO A 28 16.50 -2.82 -0.71
N PRO A 29 15.64 -3.78 -0.32
CA PRO A 29 14.27 -3.80 -0.77
C PRO A 29 13.60 -2.46 -0.50
N GLU A 30 12.88 -1.94 -1.48
CA GLU A 30 12.08 -0.75 -1.25
C GLU A 30 11.00 -1.07 -0.21
N MET A 31 11.00 -0.34 0.91
CA MET A 31 9.95 -0.45 1.90
C MET A 31 8.60 -0.14 1.27
N SER A 32 7.55 -0.86 1.68
CA SER A 32 6.19 -0.56 1.25
C SER A 32 5.85 0.89 1.62
N SER A 33 4.93 1.52 0.87
CA SER A 33 4.49 2.87 1.20
C SER A 33 4.04 2.97 2.66
N TRP A 34 3.36 1.94 3.17
CA TRP A 34 2.97 1.84 4.59
C TRP A 34 4.17 1.87 5.54
N GLU A 35 5.19 1.05 5.29
CA GLU A 35 6.38 0.99 6.15
C GLU A 35 7.11 2.33 6.22
N LYS A 36 7.08 3.12 5.14
CA LYS A 36 7.66 4.48 5.12
C LYS A 36 6.85 5.51 5.92
N MET A 37 5.56 5.28 6.14
CA MET A 37 4.66 6.27 6.74
C MET A 37 4.11 5.88 8.11
N LYS A 38 4.19 4.61 8.51
CA LYS A 38 3.63 4.13 9.78
C LYS A 38 4.20 4.85 11.00
N GLU A 39 5.43 5.37 10.90
CA GLU A 39 6.10 6.09 11.97
C GLU A 39 5.41 7.42 12.31
N PHE A 40 4.67 8.04 11.39
CA PHE A 40 3.91 9.26 11.65
C PHE A 40 2.67 9.03 12.51
N PHE A 41 2.31 7.77 12.76
CA PHE A 41 1.12 7.40 13.53
C PHE A 41 1.51 6.73 14.84
N CYS A 42 0.86 7.13 15.93
CA CYS A 42 0.92 6.38 17.18
C CYS A 42 0.45 4.93 16.94
N SER A 43 1.00 3.96 17.66
CA SER A 43 0.60 2.55 17.53
C SER A 43 -0.91 2.33 17.72
N THR A 44 -1.57 3.16 18.53
CA THR A 44 -3.03 3.15 18.73
C THR A 44 -3.81 3.63 17.50
N HIS A 45 -3.22 4.47 16.66
CA HIS A 45 -3.84 5.03 15.46
C HIS A 45 -3.40 4.34 14.17
N GLN A 46 -2.35 3.50 14.20
CA GLN A 46 -1.82 2.84 13.00
C GLN A 46 -2.87 1.99 12.26
N THR A 47 -3.71 1.24 13.00
CA THR A 47 -4.78 0.46 12.37
C THR A 47 -5.78 1.34 11.64
N GLU A 48 -6.19 2.44 12.25
CA GLU A 48 -7.16 3.37 11.65
C GLU A 48 -6.55 4.14 10.46
N ALA A 49 -5.28 4.52 10.56
CA ALA A 49 -4.54 5.14 9.48
C ALA A 49 -4.42 4.20 8.27
N LEU A 50 -4.12 2.92 8.52
CA LEU A 50 -4.05 1.90 7.47
C LEU A 50 -5.40 1.71 6.76
N GLU A 51 -6.51 1.68 7.51
CA GLU A 51 -7.86 1.64 6.95
C GLU A 51 -8.20 2.89 6.13
N CYS A 52 -7.73 4.07 6.55
CA CYS A 52 -7.88 5.29 5.77
C CYS A 52 -7.13 5.20 4.44
N ILE A 53 -5.85 4.79 4.48
CA ILE A 53 -5.01 4.61 3.29
C ILE A 53 -5.63 3.59 2.34
N TRP A 54 -6.08 2.45 2.86
CA TRP A 54 -6.74 1.41 2.07
C TRP A 54 -7.97 1.97 1.34
N THR A 55 -8.84 2.68 2.06
CA THR A 55 -10.06 3.27 1.49
C THR A 55 -9.74 4.30 0.40
N ILE A 56 -8.69 5.10 0.58
CA ILE A 56 -8.26 6.11 -0.39
C ILE A 56 -7.68 5.46 -1.65
N CYS A 57 -6.86 4.41 -1.50
CA CYS A 57 -6.21 3.74 -2.63
C CYS A 57 -7.13 2.74 -3.35
N HIS A 58 -8.09 2.16 -2.64
CA HIS A 58 -9.01 1.14 -3.13
C HIS A 58 -10.47 1.51 -2.78
N PRO A 59 -10.96 2.65 -3.29
CA PRO A 59 -12.28 3.12 -2.97
C PRO A 59 -13.35 2.13 -3.48
N PRO A 60 -14.35 1.78 -2.67
CA PRO A 60 -15.47 0.97 -3.12
C PRO A 60 -16.26 1.67 -4.24
N ALA A 61 -17.06 0.89 -4.97
CA ALA A 61 -17.92 1.43 -6.00
C ALA A 61 -18.91 2.46 -5.41
N GLY A 62 -18.94 3.65 -5.98
CA GLY A 62 -19.81 4.75 -5.52
C GLY A 62 -19.15 5.73 -4.55
N THR A 63 -17.88 5.54 -4.18
CA THR A 63 -17.13 6.54 -3.41
C THR A 63 -17.01 7.86 -4.19
N THR A 64 -17.41 8.95 -3.55
CA THR A 64 -17.33 10.30 -4.12
C THR A 64 -15.96 10.93 -3.86
N ARG A 65 -15.67 12.05 -4.53
CA ARG A 65 -14.46 12.83 -4.25
C ARG A 65 -14.46 13.35 -2.80
N GLU A 66 -15.62 13.77 -2.33
CA GLU A 66 -15.83 14.32 -1.00
C GLU A 66 -15.53 13.27 0.09
N ASP A 67 -15.91 12.01 -0.15
CA ASP A 67 -15.57 10.89 0.74
C ASP A 67 -14.05 10.67 0.84
N VAL A 68 -13.35 10.71 -0.30
CA VAL A 68 -11.89 10.56 -0.33
C VAL A 68 -11.21 11.72 0.40
N VAL A 69 -11.67 12.95 0.20
CA VAL A 69 -11.15 14.14 0.89
C VAL A 69 -11.40 14.03 2.40
N SER A 70 -12.61 13.67 2.81
CA SER A 70 -12.94 13.48 4.23
C SER A 70 -12.06 12.42 4.88
N ARG A 71 -11.81 11.30 4.19
CA ARG A 71 -10.94 10.23 4.68
C ARG A 71 -9.48 10.66 4.77
N PHE A 72 -9.01 11.49 3.84
CA PHE A 72 -7.67 12.05 3.89
C PHE A 72 -7.50 13.03 5.05
N GLU A 73 -8.51 13.88 5.32
CA GLU A 73 -8.49 14.77 6.47
C GLU A 73 -8.45 13.98 7.79
N LEU A 74 -9.23 12.89 7.91
CA LEU A 74 -9.13 11.99 9.05
C LEU A 74 -7.71 11.41 9.19
N LEU A 75 -7.13 10.89 8.10
CA LEU A 75 -5.75 10.38 8.11
C LEU A 75 -4.76 11.43 8.63
N ARG A 76 -4.94 12.70 8.24
CA ARG A 76 -4.09 13.80 8.73
C ARG A 76 -4.23 14.03 10.24
N THR A 77 -5.43 13.88 10.81
CA THR A 77 -5.64 14.03 12.26
C THR A 77 -5.05 12.89 13.10
N LEU A 78 -4.82 11.73 12.49
CA LEU A 78 -4.23 10.56 13.16
C LEU A 78 -2.71 10.65 13.28
N ALA A 79 -2.07 11.45 12.42
CA ALA A 79 -0.64 11.72 12.45
C ALA A 79 -0.30 12.76 13.53
N TYR A 80 0.91 12.66 14.10
CA TYR A 80 1.44 13.62 15.07
C TYR A 80 2.44 14.61 14.45
#